data_AF-A0A9E5ES68-F1
#
_entry.id   AF-A0A9E5ES68-F1
#
_cell.length_a   1.000
_cell.length_b   1.000
_cell.length_c   1.000
_cell.angle_alpha   90.00
_cell.angle_beta   90.00
_cell.angle_gamma   90.00
#
_symmetry.space_group_name_H-M   'P 1'
#
loop_
_entity.id
_entity.type
_entity.pdbx_description
1 polymer ?
#
loop_
_entity_poly.entity_id
_entity_poly.type
_entity_poly.pdbx_seq_one_letter_code
_entity_poly.pdbx_strand_id
1 'polypeptide(L)'
;MDYKVFSNWLKFKWVDRFSSLAVAFALALMAWLYGSNRDQEIIDNVTIPVVVTLNPLQQDHFMLDVVSNMKVHVSFSGAPLKIREFRRALEHDECVSKIEYSVTEERLGEFKFGDNVVIAESDIPVPQGVRARLVDGKNKIPVTVYRLGEKLIPVRLESGMEGSVLSQILIEPGSVLVKGPVEILERTKSIPTHFTAIPFSPMGFQNNISQSVRVAVVDELEGKPVKVLPAKVFVKSIPEPKKIYEISDVSIRFLCPSNFAFKPRFTDERSAKIDIKIQGPVLSDLPKILAYIDLTARPGTPGLNVESVKLQLPREFLLLEEIARERTIELIPLEAAKKTTGPLGAAP
;
A
#
# COMPACT_ATOMS: atom_id res chain seq x y z
N MET A 1 37.41 61.72 -90.18
CA MET A 1 37.80 61.43 -88.79
C MET A 1 36.62 60.76 -88.09
N ASP A 2 36.82 59.51 -87.68
CA ASP A 2 35.76 58.52 -87.44
C ASP A 2 35.16 58.55 -86.04
N TYR A 3 34.04 59.27 -85.88
CA TYR A 3 33.25 59.27 -84.65
C TYR A 3 32.58 57.92 -84.33
N LYS A 4 32.29 57.10 -85.34
CA LYS A 4 31.64 55.78 -85.16
C LYS A 4 32.56 54.74 -84.54
N VAL A 5 33.84 54.74 -84.91
CA VAL A 5 34.84 53.80 -84.37
C VAL A 5 35.11 54.11 -82.89
N PHE A 6 35.20 55.40 -82.54
CA PHE A 6 35.40 55.84 -81.16
C PHE A 6 34.20 55.51 -80.25
N SER A 7 32.97 55.65 -80.77
CA SER A 7 31.74 55.29 -80.04
C SER A 7 31.63 53.79 -79.77
N ASN A 8 31.91 52.95 -80.78
CA ASN A 8 31.88 51.49 -80.61
C ASN A 8 33.01 51.00 -79.71
N TRP A 9 34.20 51.63 -79.78
CA TRP A 9 35.30 51.34 -78.87
C TRP A 9 34.96 51.73 -77.43
N LEU A 10 34.34 52.90 -77.20
CA LEU A 10 33.83 53.28 -75.88
C LEU A 10 32.79 52.28 -75.38
N LYS A 11 31.78 51.92 -76.20
CA LYS A 11 30.74 50.96 -75.82
C LYS A 11 31.33 49.61 -75.43
N PHE A 12 32.31 49.09 -76.19
CA PHE A 12 32.98 47.84 -75.86
C PHE A 12 33.75 47.94 -74.54
N LYS A 13 34.47 49.05 -74.32
CA LYS A 13 35.21 49.31 -73.08
C LYS A 13 34.29 49.45 -71.86
N TRP A 14 33.11 50.07 -72.03
CA TRP A 14 32.12 50.22 -70.98
C TRP A 14 31.42 48.90 -70.66
N VAL A 15 31.09 48.08 -71.66
CA VAL A 15 30.52 46.74 -71.45
C VAL A 15 31.49 45.84 -70.69
N ASP A 16 32.78 45.88 -71.04
CA ASP A 16 33.83 45.10 -70.37
C ASP A 16 34.12 45.58 -68.93
N ARG A 17 33.96 46.89 -68.68
CA ARG A 17 34.03 47.47 -67.32
C ARG A 17 32.81 47.10 -66.47
N PHE A 18 31.62 47.07 -67.05
CA PHE A 18 30.41 46.66 -66.34
C PHE A 18 30.37 45.16 -66.08
N SER A 19 30.80 44.32 -67.03
CA SER A 19 30.88 42.87 -66.83
C SER A 19 31.89 42.52 -65.73
N SER A 20 33.08 43.13 -65.75
CA SER A 20 34.09 42.91 -64.71
C SER A 20 33.62 43.40 -63.33
N LEU A 21 32.90 44.52 -63.25
CA LEU A 21 32.33 45.00 -61.99
C LEU A 21 31.20 44.11 -61.48
N ALA A 22 30.35 43.58 -62.37
CA ALA A 22 29.28 42.63 -62.01
C ALA A 22 29.86 41.30 -61.51
N VAL A 23 30.89 40.78 -62.17
CA VAL A 23 31.59 39.56 -61.74
C VAL A 23 32.31 39.78 -60.41
N ALA A 24 32.98 40.92 -60.23
CA ALA A 24 33.61 41.27 -58.96
C ALA A 24 32.58 41.38 -57.83
N PHE A 25 31.40 41.96 -58.10
CA PHE A 25 30.31 42.04 -57.14
C PHE A 25 29.75 40.66 -56.79
N ALA A 26 29.52 39.79 -57.79
CA ALA A 26 29.06 38.42 -57.56
C ALA A 26 30.07 37.59 -56.75
N LEU A 27 31.37 37.74 -57.05
CA LEU A 27 32.45 37.09 -56.28
C LEU A 27 32.55 37.64 -54.87
N ALA A 28 32.44 38.95 -54.67
CA ALA A 28 32.42 39.57 -53.35
C ALA A 28 31.19 39.12 -52.54
N LEU A 29 30.02 39.03 -53.17
CA LEU A 29 28.79 38.54 -52.56
C LEU A 29 28.90 37.06 -52.20
N MET A 30 29.48 36.23 -53.07
CA MET A 30 29.76 34.83 -52.76
C MET A 30 30.77 34.66 -51.63
N ALA A 31 31.88 35.42 -51.65
CA ALA A 31 32.87 35.40 -50.58
C ALA A 31 32.27 35.86 -49.24
N TRP A 32 31.39 36.87 -49.27
CA TRP A 32 30.69 37.36 -48.09
C TRP A 32 29.65 36.36 -47.57
N LEU A 33 28.83 35.75 -48.44
CA LEU A 33 27.91 34.68 -48.06
C LEU A 33 28.67 33.47 -47.50
N TYR A 34 29.79 33.12 -48.11
CA TYR A 34 30.62 32.01 -47.66
C TYR A 34 31.27 32.29 -46.31
N GLY A 35 31.82 33.50 -46.10
CA GLY A 35 32.36 33.93 -44.80
C GLY A 35 31.28 33.96 -43.72
N SER A 36 30.12 34.56 -44.02
CA SER A 36 29.01 34.67 -43.07
C SER A 36 28.39 33.31 -42.70
N ASN A 37 28.42 32.31 -43.59
CA ASN A 37 27.98 30.95 -43.26
C ASN A 37 29.07 30.16 -42.52
N ARG A 38 30.35 30.43 -42.80
CA ARG A 38 31.50 29.75 -42.18
C ARG A 38 31.77 30.22 -40.75
N ASP A 39 31.40 31.45 -40.42
CA ASP A 39 31.55 32.01 -39.05
C ASP A 39 30.50 31.49 -38.06
N GLN A 40 29.72 30.46 -38.44
CA GLN A 40 28.83 29.78 -37.50
C GLN A 40 29.65 28.84 -36.63
N GLU A 41 29.71 29.12 -35.34
CA GLU A 41 30.24 28.17 -34.37
C GLU A 41 29.20 27.05 -34.21
N ILE A 42 29.66 25.81 -34.03
CA ILE A 42 28.80 24.66 -33.81
C ILE A 42 29.17 24.08 -32.45
N ILE A 43 28.18 23.92 -31.58
CA ILE A 43 28.32 23.11 -30.36
C ILE A 43 27.64 21.78 -30.65
N ASP A 44 28.42 20.72 -30.65
CA ASP A 44 27.91 19.38 -30.93
C ASP A 44 27.56 18.59 -29.68
N ASN A 45 26.51 17.78 -29.81
CA ASN A 45 26.18 16.68 -28.93
C ASN A 45 25.93 17.06 -27.45
N VAL A 46 25.22 18.17 -27.24
CA VAL A 46 24.83 18.62 -25.90
C VAL A 46 23.61 17.85 -25.42
N THR A 47 23.63 17.38 -24.17
CA THR A 47 22.48 16.71 -23.56
C THR A 47 21.59 17.70 -22.82
N ILE A 48 20.30 17.75 -23.20
CA ILE A 48 19.30 18.60 -22.56
C ILE A 48 18.24 17.72 -21.86
N PRO A 49 17.84 18.05 -20.62
CA PRO A 49 16.74 17.36 -19.95
C PRO A 49 15.41 17.67 -20.64
N VAL A 50 14.60 16.63 -20.83
CA VAL A 50 13.26 16.75 -21.43
C VAL A 50 12.19 16.44 -20.41
N VAL A 51 11.24 17.36 -20.27
CA VAL A 51 10.06 17.20 -19.41
C VAL A 51 8.85 17.07 -20.32
N VAL A 52 8.27 15.87 -20.36
CA VAL A 52 7.04 15.61 -21.10
C VAL A 52 5.86 15.75 -20.14
N THR A 53 4.95 16.65 -20.45
CA THR A 53 3.71 16.88 -19.68
C THR A 53 2.50 16.54 -20.53
N LEU A 54 1.47 15.97 -19.91
CA LEU A 54 0.17 15.79 -20.58
C LEU A 54 -0.53 17.15 -20.75
N ASN A 55 -1.28 17.28 -21.84
CA ASN A 55 -2.19 18.41 -22.05
C ASN A 55 -3.13 18.57 -20.83
N PRO A 56 -3.26 19.78 -20.25
CA PRO A 56 -4.06 20.02 -19.04
C PRO A 56 -5.52 19.58 -19.14
N LEU A 57 -6.11 19.60 -20.34
CA LEU A 57 -7.49 19.13 -20.56
C LEU A 57 -7.64 17.60 -20.43
N GLN A 58 -6.54 16.85 -20.61
CA GLN A 58 -6.52 15.39 -20.61
C GLN A 58 -5.88 14.81 -19.34
N GLN A 59 -5.27 15.63 -18.49
CA GLN A 59 -4.65 15.19 -17.23
C GLN A 59 -5.62 14.51 -16.25
N ASP A 60 -6.92 14.85 -16.33
CA ASP A 60 -7.94 14.22 -15.47
C ASP A 60 -8.36 12.82 -15.92
N HIS A 61 -8.08 12.48 -17.18
CA HIS A 61 -8.54 11.25 -17.85
C HIS A 61 -7.38 10.30 -18.20
N PHE A 62 -6.15 10.79 -18.23
CA PHE A 62 -4.97 10.00 -18.58
C PHE A 62 -3.81 10.29 -17.63
N MET A 63 -3.00 9.27 -17.39
CA MET A 63 -1.76 9.36 -16.63
C MET A 63 -0.59 9.00 -17.53
N LEU A 64 0.44 9.86 -17.52
CA LEU A 64 1.67 9.67 -18.26
C LEU A 64 2.70 9.01 -17.37
N ASP A 65 3.31 7.94 -17.87
CA ASP A 65 4.48 7.33 -17.26
C ASP A 65 5.67 7.51 -18.21
N VAL A 66 6.57 8.40 -17.81
CA VAL A 66 7.79 8.75 -18.55
C VAL A 66 8.97 8.26 -17.74
N VAL A 67 9.94 7.64 -18.40
CA VAL A 67 11.20 7.23 -17.77
C VAL A 67 11.89 8.48 -17.20
N SER A 68 12.06 8.52 -15.88
CA SER A 68 12.72 9.63 -15.17
C SER A 68 14.14 9.85 -15.71
N ASN A 69 14.53 11.11 -15.92
CA ASN A 69 15.85 11.53 -16.44
C ASN A 69 16.11 11.27 -17.93
N MET A 70 15.10 11.49 -18.77
CA MET A 70 15.29 11.54 -20.23
C MET A 70 16.15 12.74 -20.64
N LYS A 71 17.24 12.45 -21.36
CA LYS A 71 18.15 13.44 -21.93
C LYS A 71 18.24 13.25 -23.44
N VAL A 72 18.17 14.33 -24.19
CA VAL A 72 18.23 14.30 -25.66
C VAL A 72 19.45 15.07 -26.13
N HIS A 73 20.07 14.55 -27.19
CA HIS A 73 21.26 15.14 -27.79
C HIS A 73 20.87 16.16 -28.86
N VAL A 74 21.34 17.39 -28.67
CA VAL A 74 21.06 18.53 -29.55
C VAL A 74 22.39 19.17 -29.93
N SER A 75 22.56 19.49 -31.21
CA SER A 75 23.63 20.34 -31.71
C SER A 75 23.10 21.77 -31.92
N PHE A 76 23.88 22.78 -31.55
CA PHE A 76 23.52 24.18 -31.69
C PHE A 76 24.46 24.86 -32.69
N SER A 77 23.93 25.72 -33.55
CA SER A 77 24.70 26.49 -34.55
C SER A 77 24.29 27.95 -34.53
N GLY A 78 25.23 28.88 -34.66
CA GLY A 78 24.93 30.31 -34.56
C GLY A 78 26.15 31.22 -34.52
N ALA A 79 25.92 32.51 -34.34
CA ALA A 79 26.99 33.49 -34.19
C ALA A 79 27.83 33.22 -32.93
N PRO A 80 29.17 33.38 -32.98
CA PRO A 80 30.08 32.92 -31.92
C PRO A 80 29.86 33.63 -30.58
N LEU A 81 29.49 34.91 -30.60
CA LEU A 81 29.17 35.66 -29.37
C LEU A 81 27.96 35.07 -28.65
N LYS A 82 26.88 34.78 -29.41
CA LYS A 82 25.64 34.21 -28.87
C LYS A 82 25.81 32.77 -28.42
N ILE A 83 26.65 32.00 -29.10
CA ILE A 83 26.98 30.63 -28.71
C ILE A 83 27.77 30.57 -27.41
N ARG A 84 28.70 31.50 -27.17
CA ARG A 84 29.44 31.56 -25.91
C ARG A 84 28.55 31.95 -24.73
N GLU A 85 27.58 32.85 -24.95
CA GLU A 85 26.56 33.18 -23.95
C GLU A 85 25.62 32.00 -23.68
N PHE A 86 25.13 31.36 -24.74
CA PHE A 86 24.26 30.19 -24.64
C PHE A 86 24.97 28.99 -23.98
N ARG A 87 26.27 28.80 -24.23
CA ARG A 87 27.07 27.76 -23.55
C ARG A 87 27.06 27.96 -22.03
N ARG A 88 27.18 29.20 -21.55
CA ARG A 88 27.06 29.49 -20.11
C ARG A 88 25.66 29.21 -19.60
N ALA A 89 24.61 29.62 -20.32
CA ALA A 89 23.22 29.35 -19.92
C ALA A 89 22.92 27.84 -19.85
N LEU A 90 23.52 27.08 -20.77
CA LEU A 90 23.40 25.63 -20.82
C LEU A 90 24.16 24.95 -19.66
N GLU A 91 25.34 25.44 -19.28
CA GLU A 91 26.08 24.95 -18.10
C GLU A 91 25.33 25.18 -16.77
N HIS A 92 24.39 26.13 -16.73
CA HIS A 92 23.54 26.42 -15.57
C HIS A 92 22.17 25.70 -15.62
N ASP A 93 21.98 24.73 -16.52
CA ASP A 93 20.73 23.95 -16.70
C ASP A 93 19.48 24.82 -16.99
N GLU A 94 19.63 26.03 -17.51
CA GLU A 94 18.49 26.92 -17.82
C GLU A 94 17.68 26.45 -19.05
N CYS A 95 18.25 25.55 -19.85
CA CYS A 95 17.62 24.99 -21.02
C CYS A 95 16.93 23.66 -20.68
N VAL A 96 15.61 23.70 -20.50
CA VAL A 96 14.78 22.50 -20.33
C VAL A 96 13.75 22.47 -21.46
N SER A 97 13.73 21.39 -22.24
CA SER A 97 12.69 21.21 -23.27
C SER A 97 11.41 20.72 -22.61
N LYS A 98 10.33 21.48 -22.77
CA LYS A 98 9.00 21.15 -22.26
C LYS A 98 8.12 20.77 -23.43
N ILE A 99 7.59 19.55 -23.40
CA ILE A 99 6.78 19.02 -24.49
C ILE A 99 5.41 18.67 -23.94
N GLU A 100 4.38 19.18 -24.60
CA GLU A 100 3.00 18.84 -24.30
C GLU A 100 2.55 17.68 -25.18
N TYR A 101 2.28 16.54 -24.55
CA TYR A 101 1.73 15.38 -25.22
C TYR A 101 0.21 15.39 -25.17
N SER A 102 -0.43 15.16 -26.32
CA SER A 102 -1.88 14.99 -26.45
C SER A 102 -2.18 13.61 -27.01
N VAL A 103 -3.14 12.93 -26.37
CA VAL A 103 -3.61 11.62 -26.82
C VAL A 103 -4.47 11.81 -28.07
N THR A 104 -4.14 11.09 -29.14
CA THR A 104 -4.89 11.11 -30.40
C THR A 104 -6.25 10.41 -30.25
N GLU A 105 -7.23 10.87 -31.02
CA GLU A 105 -8.63 10.39 -30.92
C GLU A 105 -8.78 8.88 -31.18
N GLU A 106 -7.94 8.33 -32.07
CA GLU A 106 -7.93 6.90 -32.41
C GLU A 106 -7.58 6.00 -31.22
N ARG A 107 -6.80 6.51 -30.25
CA ARG A 107 -6.29 5.73 -29.10
C ARG A 107 -7.02 6.00 -27.80
N LEU A 108 -8.09 6.80 -27.82
CA LEU A 108 -8.92 7.10 -26.64
C LEU A 108 -9.63 5.84 -26.07
N GLY A 109 -9.84 4.84 -26.91
CA GLY A 109 -10.49 3.57 -26.52
C GLY A 109 -9.61 2.63 -25.73
N GLU A 110 -8.28 2.78 -25.78
CA GLU A 110 -7.34 1.83 -25.21
C GLU A 110 -7.10 2.08 -23.70
N PHE A 111 -6.97 1.00 -22.92
CA PHE A 111 -6.72 1.10 -21.48
C PHE A 111 -5.26 1.49 -21.15
N LYS A 112 -4.33 1.02 -21.98
CA LYS A 112 -2.89 1.26 -21.88
C LYS A 112 -2.27 1.15 -23.26
N PHE A 113 -1.42 2.11 -23.60
CA PHE A 113 -0.63 2.05 -24.82
C PHE A 113 0.75 2.68 -24.63
N GLY A 114 1.72 2.16 -25.37
CA GLY A 114 3.04 2.74 -25.51
C GLY A 114 3.09 3.62 -26.75
N ASP A 115 3.61 4.83 -26.62
CA ASP A 115 3.81 5.74 -27.74
C ASP A 115 5.22 6.32 -27.73
N ASN A 116 5.65 6.87 -28.87
CA ASN A 116 6.93 7.53 -28.99
C ASN A 116 6.72 9.00 -29.30
N VAL A 117 7.02 9.87 -28.33
CA VAL A 117 6.98 11.32 -28.52
C VAL A 117 8.22 11.72 -29.32
N VAL A 118 7.99 12.29 -30.51
CA VAL A 118 9.06 12.82 -31.35
C VAL A 118 9.29 14.28 -30.97
N ILE A 119 10.51 14.60 -30.61
CA ILE A 119 10.92 15.97 -30.29
C ILE A 119 11.20 16.70 -31.59
N ALA A 120 10.58 17.87 -31.77
CA ALA A 120 10.87 18.75 -32.89
C ALA A 120 11.89 19.82 -32.49
N GLU A 121 12.59 20.40 -33.49
CA GLU A 121 13.54 21.48 -33.27
C GLU A 121 12.88 22.75 -32.68
N SER A 122 11.56 22.89 -32.87
CA SER A 122 10.74 23.98 -32.30
C SER A 122 10.54 23.89 -30.79
N ASP A 123 10.67 22.70 -30.21
CA ASP A 123 10.34 22.43 -28.81
C ASP A 123 11.54 22.71 -27.88
N ILE A 124 12.66 23.12 -28.49
CA ILE A 124 13.90 23.45 -27.80
C ILE A 124 13.95 24.97 -27.66
N PRO A 125 13.96 25.50 -26.43
CA PRO A 125 14.02 26.94 -26.21
C PRO A 125 15.41 27.45 -26.62
N VAL A 126 15.51 28.03 -27.83
CA VAL A 126 16.74 28.64 -28.34
C VAL A 126 16.63 30.17 -28.42
N PRO A 127 17.70 30.91 -28.03
CA PRO A 127 17.77 32.35 -28.25
C PRO A 127 17.78 32.72 -29.74
N GLN A 128 17.31 33.92 -30.06
CA GLN A 128 17.26 34.42 -31.44
C GLN A 128 18.66 34.44 -32.08
N GLY A 129 18.83 33.76 -33.22
CA GLY A 129 20.10 33.67 -33.96
C GLY A 129 20.94 32.43 -33.64
N VAL A 130 20.44 31.52 -32.78
CA VAL A 130 20.96 30.16 -32.60
C VAL A 130 19.93 29.19 -33.19
N ARG A 131 20.38 28.22 -33.97
CA ARG A 131 19.57 27.12 -34.52
C ARG A 131 19.94 25.84 -33.80
N ALA A 132 18.94 25.17 -33.22
CA ALA A 132 19.07 23.81 -32.74
C ALA A 132 18.91 22.83 -33.90
N ARG A 133 19.69 21.76 -33.89
CA ARG A 133 19.55 20.58 -34.73
C ARG A 133 19.56 19.36 -33.84
N LEU A 134 18.55 18.52 -33.98
CA LEU A 134 18.48 17.26 -33.23
C LEU A 134 19.43 16.23 -33.86
N VAL A 135 20.05 15.40 -33.03
CA VAL A 135 20.86 14.27 -33.53
C VAL A 135 19.92 13.16 -33.97
N ASP A 136 20.00 12.79 -35.24
CA ASP A 136 19.13 11.79 -35.87
C ASP A 136 19.12 10.46 -35.11
N GLY A 137 17.92 9.93 -34.85
CA GLY A 137 17.71 8.63 -34.21
C GLY A 137 17.60 8.63 -32.68
N LYS A 138 17.91 9.75 -31.99
CA LYS A 138 17.76 9.90 -30.53
C LYS A 138 16.69 10.91 -30.11
N ASN A 139 15.79 11.25 -31.03
CA ASN A 139 14.72 12.24 -30.85
C ASN A 139 13.38 11.62 -30.42
N LYS A 140 13.33 10.30 -30.15
CA LYS A 140 12.12 9.58 -29.76
C LYS A 140 12.17 9.23 -28.28
N ILE A 141 11.19 9.71 -27.53
CA ILE A 141 11.00 9.35 -26.12
C ILE A 141 9.88 8.32 -26.02
N PRO A 142 10.15 7.10 -25.56
CA PRO A 142 9.10 6.13 -25.27
C PRO A 142 8.33 6.60 -24.03
N VAL A 143 7.01 6.68 -24.18
CA VAL A 143 6.08 7.10 -23.14
C VAL A 143 4.98 6.06 -23.03
N THR A 144 4.58 5.73 -21.80
CA THR A 144 3.43 4.84 -21.58
C THR A 144 2.27 5.68 -21.04
N VAL A 145 1.11 5.57 -21.68
CA VAL A 145 -0.10 6.29 -21.29
C VAL A 145 -1.08 5.29 -20.68
N TYR A 146 -1.63 5.65 -19.54
CA TYR A 146 -2.66 4.89 -18.84
C TYR A 146 -3.96 5.67 -18.83
N ARG A 147 -5.07 5.02 -19.18
CA ARG A 147 -6.39 5.62 -19.03
C ARG A 147 -6.79 5.61 -17.56
N LEU A 148 -7.23 6.77 -17.06
CA LEU A 148 -7.80 6.92 -15.72
C LEU A 148 -9.30 6.65 -15.77
N GLY A 149 -9.79 5.96 -14.75
CA GLY A 149 -11.21 5.75 -14.54
C GLY A 149 -11.54 5.72 -13.06
N GLU A 150 -12.82 5.60 -12.76
CA GLU A 150 -13.35 5.59 -11.41
C GLU A 150 -14.09 4.27 -11.17
N LYS A 151 -13.82 3.63 -10.02
CA LYS A 151 -14.46 2.36 -9.65
C LYS A 151 -14.73 2.32 -8.16
N LEU A 152 -15.89 1.80 -7.78
CA LEU A 152 -16.20 1.44 -6.40
C LEU A 152 -15.56 0.09 -6.07
N ILE A 153 -14.63 0.08 -5.12
CA ILE A 153 -13.93 -1.14 -4.71
C ILE A 153 -14.22 -1.40 -3.22
N PRO A 154 -14.56 -2.65 -2.83
CA PRO A 154 -14.79 -2.99 -1.44
C PRO A 154 -13.50 -2.92 -0.62
N VAL A 155 -13.62 -2.41 0.60
CA VAL A 155 -12.51 -2.28 1.54
C VAL A 155 -12.34 -3.59 2.30
N ARG A 156 -11.10 -4.09 2.38
CA ARG A 156 -10.77 -5.26 3.19
C ARG A 156 -9.76 -4.90 4.26
N LEU A 157 -10.04 -5.40 5.46
CA LEU A 157 -9.14 -5.31 6.58
C LEU A 157 -8.07 -6.41 6.49
N GLU A 158 -6.82 -6.03 6.36
CA GLU A 158 -5.70 -6.94 6.55
C GLU A 158 -5.07 -6.69 7.92
N SER A 159 -5.47 -7.48 8.91
CA SER A 159 -4.82 -7.49 10.22
C SER A 159 -3.69 -8.51 10.21
N GLY A 160 -2.44 -8.07 10.44
CA GLY A 160 -1.27 -8.96 10.58
C GLY A 160 -1.27 -9.85 11.82
N MET A 161 -2.42 -10.03 12.49
CA MET A 161 -2.57 -10.89 13.66
C MET A 161 -3.51 -12.05 13.33
N GLU A 162 -2.92 -13.18 12.98
CA GLU A 162 -3.60 -14.47 13.04
C GLU A 162 -3.77 -14.86 14.51
N GLY A 163 -5.01 -14.82 14.99
CA GLY A 163 -5.38 -15.33 16.31
C GLY A 163 -5.42 -14.29 17.41
N SER A 164 -6.54 -13.56 17.51
CA SER A 164 -7.22 -13.31 18.79
C SER A 164 -8.40 -12.36 18.63
N VAL A 165 -9.59 -12.86 18.94
CA VAL A 165 -10.71 -12.13 19.58
C VAL A 165 -11.27 -10.90 18.82
N LEU A 166 -11.03 -10.76 17.51
CA LEU A 166 -11.72 -9.72 16.75
C LEU A 166 -13.14 -10.17 16.41
N SER A 167 -14.01 -9.87 17.38
CA SER A 167 -15.45 -9.74 17.26
C SER A 167 -15.83 -8.91 16.03
N GLN A 168 -16.93 -9.27 15.36
CA GLN A 168 -17.46 -8.70 14.12
C GLN A 168 -16.97 -7.26 13.84
N ILE A 169 -16.19 -7.12 12.76
CA ILE A 169 -15.63 -5.83 12.34
C ILE A 169 -16.56 -5.23 11.28
N LEU A 170 -17.13 -4.08 11.57
CA LEU A 170 -17.97 -3.32 10.66
C LEU A 170 -17.15 -2.18 10.04
N ILE A 171 -17.11 -2.12 8.71
CA ILE A 171 -16.38 -1.11 7.94
C ILE A 171 -17.39 -0.17 7.29
N GLU A 172 -17.30 1.13 7.60
CA GLU A 172 -18.19 2.17 7.09
C GLU A 172 -17.39 3.33 6.47
N PRO A 173 -17.52 3.61 5.16
CA PRO A 173 -18.26 2.86 4.15
C PRO A 173 -17.54 1.54 3.76
N GLY A 174 -18.30 0.49 3.47
CA GLY A 174 -17.75 -0.81 3.04
C GLY A 174 -17.17 -0.81 1.61
N SER A 175 -17.43 0.24 0.83
CA SER A 175 -16.90 0.45 -0.51
C SER A 175 -16.44 1.89 -0.67
N VAL A 176 -15.34 2.09 -1.38
CA VAL A 176 -14.72 3.39 -1.58
C VAL A 176 -14.53 3.66 -3.07
N LEU A 177 -14.71 4.92 -3.50
CA LEU A 177 -14.52 5.34 -4.88
C LEU A 177 -13.05 5.59 -5.14
N VAL A 178 -12.53 4.95 -6.18
CA VAL A 178 -11.10 4.89 -6.44
C VAL A 178 -10.86 5.33 -7.86
N LYS A 179 -10.09 6.41 -8.01
CA LYS A 179 -9.70 6.98 -9.29
C LYS A 179 -8.24 6.65 -9.59
N GLY A 180 -8.00 5.91 -10.66
CA GLY A 180 -6.68 5.42 -11.03
C GLY A 180 -6.66 4.73 -12.39
N PRO A 181 -5.55 4.08 -12.77
CA PRO A 181 -5.42 3.37 -14.05
C PRO A 181 -6.47 2.26 -14.18
N VAL A 182 -7.29 2.29 -15.25
CA VAL A 182 -8.41 1.36 -15.44
C VAL A 182 -7.95 -0.10 -15.46
N GLU A 183 -6.82 -0.40 -16.11
CA GLU A 183 -6.22 -1.74 -16.13
C GLU A 183 -6.02 -2.32 -14.70
N ILE A 184 -5.53 -1.48 -13.78
CA ILE A 184 -5.28 -1.85 -12.38
C ILE A 184 -6.61 -1.96 -11.63
N LEU A 185 -7.54 -1.02 -11.85
CA LEU A 185 -8.85 -1.03 -11.20
C LEU A 185 -9.70 -2.25 -11.60
N GLU A 186 -9.64 -2.70 -12.86
CA GLU A 186 -10.33 -3.89 -13.33
C GLU A 186 -9.79 -5.17 -12.66
N ARG A 187 -8.46 -5.26 -12.52
CA ARG A 187 -7.80 -6.38 -11.85
C ARG A 187 -8.00 -6.39 -10.34
N THR A 188 -8.10 -5.21 -9.72
CA THR A 188 -8.20 -5.06 -8.26
C THR A 188 -9.60 -5.44 -7.77
N LYS A 189 -9.67 -6.52 -6.97
CA LYS A 189 -10.93 -7.02 -6.39
C LYS A 189 -11.29 -6.37 -5.05
N SER A 190 -10.29 -5.89 -4.31
CA SER A 190 -10.46 -5.28 -3.00
C SER A 190 -9.29 -4.35 -2.69
N ILE A 191 -9.52 -3.32 -1.89
CA ILE A 191 -8.46 -2.44 -1.40
C ILE A 191 -8.08 -2.83 0.02
N PRO A 192 -6.80 -3.13 0.28
CA PRO A 192 -6.33 -3.39 1.62
C PRO A 192 -6.30 -2.08 2.43
N THR A 193 -6.77 -2.15 3.67
CA THR A 193 -6.47 -1.15 4.69
C THR A 193 -5.47 -1.76 5.67
N HIS A 194 -4.26 -1.22 5.72
CA HIS A 194 -3.23 -1.67 6.64
C HIS A 194 -3.34 -0.97 8.00
N PHE A 195 -3.20 -1.75 9.06
CA PHE A 195 -2.99 -1.25 10.41
C PHE A 195 -1.63 -1.67 10.92
N THR A 196 -0.78 -0.69 11.24
CA THR A 196 0.54 -0.94 11.83
C THR A 196 0.45 -1.28 13.33
N ALA A 197 -0.65 -0.91 14.00
CA ALA A 197 -0.93 -1.28 15.39
C ALA A 197 -2.45 -1.34 15.62
N ILE A 198 -2.89 -2.22 16.52
CA ILE A 198 -4.29 -2.32 16.94
C ILE A 198 -4.68 -0.97 17.57
N PRO A 199 -5.55 -0.16 16.94
CA PRO A 199 -5.99 1.11 17.52
C PRO A 199 -7.08 0.90 18.58
N PHE A 200 -7.49 -0.35 18.77
CA PHE A 200 -8.52 -0.76 19.70
C PHE A 200 -7.90 -1.07 21.06
N SER A 201 -8.27 -0.30 22.09
CA SER A 201 -7.76 -0.53 23.44
C SER A 201 -8.26 -1.87 23.98
N PRO A 202 -7.39 -2.75 24.51
CA PRO A 202 -7.79 -4.02 25.10
C PRO A 202 -8.81 -3.86 26.25
N MET A 203 -8.80 -2.71 26.93
CA MET A 203 -9.79 -2.39 27.97
C MET A 203 -11.22 -2.27 27.43
N GLY A 204 -11.42 -1.79 26.20
CA GLY A 204 -12.78 -1.70 25.63
C GLY A 204 -13.37 -3.05 25.27
N PHE A 205 -12.55 -4.01 24.85
CA PHE A 205 -12.98 -5.39 24.63
C PHE A 205 -13.28 -6.15 25.93
N GLN A 206 -12.60 -5.80 27.03
CA GLN A 206 -12.92 -6.32 28.36
C GLN A 206 -14.27 -5.78 28.86
N ASN A 207 -14.58 -4.52 28.55
CA ASN A 207 -15.80 -3.83 29.00
C ASN A 207 -17.00 -3.95 28.05
N ASN A 208 -16.92 -4.76 26.98
CA ASN A 208 -17.94 -4.85 25.92
C ASN A 208 -18.32 -3.49 25.29
N ILE A 209 -17.36 -2.57 25.17
CA ILE A 209 -17.58 -1.25 24.59
C ILE A 209 -17.19 -1.28 23.11
N SER A 210 -18.12 -0.91 22.23
CA SER A 210 -17.83 -0.73 20.80
C SER A 210 -16.79 0.37 20.59
N GLN A 211 -15.73 0.08 19.85
CA GLN A 211 -14.69 1.05 19.53
C GLN A 211 -14.70 1.36 18.04
N SER A 212 -14.55 2.64 17.69
CA SER A 212 -14.53 3.12 16.30
C SER A 212 -13.23 3.86 16.02
N VAL A 213 -12.56 3.52 14.93
CA VAL A 213 -11.28 4.14 14.53
C VAL A 213 -11.32 4.54 13.05
N ARG A 214 -10.72 5.68 12.73
CA ARG A 214 -10.52 6.13 11.35
C ARG A 214 -9.19 5.60 10.80
N VAL A 215 -9.24 4.99 9.63
CA VAL A 215 -8.10 4.32 8.99
C VAL A 215 -7.87 4.96 7.63
N ALA A 216 -6.60 5.23 7.30
CA ALA A 216 -6.26 5.65 5.95
C ALA A 216 -6.36 4.46 4.99
N VAL A 217 -6.93 4.73 3.82
CA VAL A 217 -6.92 3.79 2.70
C VAL A 217 -5.61 3.96 1.92
N VAL A 218 -5.14 2.91 1.26
CA VAL A 218 -3.87 2.92 0.53
C VAL A 218 -3.93 3.88 -0.67
N ASP A 219 -2.90 4.73 -0.81
CA ASP A 219 -2.78 5.74 -1.87
C ASP A 219 -2.01 5.24 -3.12
N GLU A 220 -1.50 4.00 -3.10
CA GLU A 220 -0.79 3.37 -4.21
C GLU A 220 -1.25 1.92 -4.45
N LEU A 221 -1.61 1.57 -5.69
CA LEU A 221 -1.96 0.19 -6.08
C LEU A 221 -0.98 -0.30 -7.15
N GLU A 222 -0.38 -1.47 -6.92
CA GLU A 222 0.63 -2.08 -7.82
C GLU A 222 1.78 -1.12 -8.21
N GLY A 223 2.17 -0.21 -7.30
CA GLY A 223 3.24 0.78 -7.53
C GLY A 223 2.81 1.98 -8.37
N LYS A 224 1.51 2.16 -8.64
CA LYS A 224 0.95 3.36 -9.28
C LYS A 224 0.14 4.19 -8.28
N PRO A 225 0.21 5.53 -8.35
CA PRO A 225 -0.56 6.40 -7.47
C PRO A 225 -2.04 6.37 -7.81
N VAL A 226 -2.89 6.34 -6.79
CA VAL A 226 -4.35 6.25 -6.92
C VAL A 226 -5.02 7.25 -5.99
N LYS A 227 -6.07 7.91 -6.46
CA LYS A 227 -6.86 8.86 -5.65
C LYS A 227 -8.07 8.14 -5.07
N VAL A 228 -8.20 8.15 -3.74
CA VAL A 228 -9.23 7.40 -3.02
C VAL A 228 -10.19 8.34 -2.29
N LEU A 229 -11.49 8.15 -2.48
CA LEU A 229 -12.57 8.97 -1.93
C LEU A 229 -13.67 8.09 -1.29
N PRO A 230 -13.88 8.15 0.04
CA PRO A 230 -13.11 8.89 1.04
C PRO A 230 -11.73 8.27 1.32
N ALA A 231 -10.72 9.12 1.55
CA ALA A 231 -9.35 8.68 1.91
C ALA A 231 -9.26 8.00 3.30
N LYS A 232 -10.32 8.14 4.12
CA LYS A 232 -10.39 7.54 5.45
C LYS A 232 -11.72 6.81 5.64
N VAL A 233 -11.64 5.61 6.22
CA VAL A 233 -12.79 4.74 6.48
C VAL A 233 -12.90 4.50 7.98
N PHE A 234 -14.13 4.36 8.49
CA PHE A 234 -14.36 4.00 9.88
C PHE A 234 -14.40 2.49 10.03
N VAL A 235 -13.63 1.98 10.98
CA VAL A 235 -13.66 0.58 11.37
C VAL A 235 -14.19 0.52 12.80
N LYS A 236 -15.34 -0.15 12.97
CA LYS A 236 -15.99 -0.39 14.25
C LYS A 236 -15.79 -1.85 14.66
N SER A 237 -15.25 -2.09 15.85
CA SER A 237 -15.30 -3.42 16.45
C SER A 237 -16.56 -3.53 17.31
N ILE A 238 -17.40 -4.53 17.01
CA ILE A 238 -18.58 -4.83 17.80
C ILE A 238 -18.22 -6.03 18.68
N PRO A 239 -18.00 -5.85 20.00
CA PRO A 239 -17.68 -6.94 20.89
C PRO A 239 -18.82 -7.97 20.92
N GLU A 240 -18.48 -9.26 20.94
CA GLU A 240 -19.48 -10.30 21.12
C GLU A 240 -20.11 -10.18 22.51
N PRO A 241 -21.44 -10.33 22.64
CA PRO A 241 -22.09 -10.23 23.93
C PRO A 241 -21.57 -11.33 24.85
N LYS A 242 -21.08 -10.93 26.02
CA LYS A 242 -20.70 -11.86 27.11
C LYS A 242 -21.82 -11.91 28.15
N LYS A 243 -22.21 -13.11 28.57
CA LYS A 243 -23.18 -13.33 29.65
C LYS A 243 -22.48 -13.88 30.89
N ILE A 244 -22.94 -13.45 32.05
CA ILE A 244 -22.54 -14.01 33.34
C ILE A 244 -23.47 -15.19 33.63
N TYR A 245 -22.88 -16.36 33.86
CA TYR A 245 -23.59 -17.55 34.30
C TYR A 245 -23.25 -17.81 35.76
N GLU A 246 -24.28 -17.81 36.61
CA GLU A 246 -24.19 -18.28 37.99
C GLU A 246 -24.62 -19.74 38.00
N ILE A 247 -23.68 -20.64 38.24
CA ILE A 247 -23.92 -22.08 38.29
C ILE A 247 -23.77 -22.51 39.75
N SER A 248 -24.89 -22.79 40.39
CA SER A 248 -24.90 -23.36 41.73
C SER A 248 -24.76 -24.88 41.67
N ASP A 249 -24.32 -25.48 42.79
CA ASP A 249 -24.34 -26.92 43.00
C ASP A 249 -23.45 -27.76 42.05
N VAL A 250 -22.31 -27.23 41.58
CA VAL A 250 -21.37 -28.00 40.75
C VAL A 250 -20.74 -29.12 41.58
N SER A 251 -20.95 -30.38 41.18
CA SER A 251 -20.42 -31.55 41.89
C SER A 251 -18.90 -31.67 41.71
N ILE A 252 -18.16 -31.74 42.82
CA ILE A 252 -16.71 -31.96 42.81
C ILE A 252 -16.44 -33.47 42.72
N ARG A 253 -15.64 -33.88 41.73
CA ARG A 253 -15.22 -35.28 41.54
C ARG A 253 -13.80 -35.52 42.04
N PHE A 254 -13.47 -36.77 42.32
CA PHE A 254 -12.09 -37.16 42.66
C PHE A 254 -11.42 -37.78 41.44
N LEU A 255 -10.23 -37.28 41.10
CA LEU A 255 -9.36 -37.90 40.12
C LEU A 255 -8.33 -38.76 40.86
N CYS A 256 -8.55 -40.07 40.85
CA CYS A 256 -7.68 -41.05 41.53
C CYS A 256 -6.93 -41.90 40.50
N PRO A 257 -5.64 -42.24 40.74
CA PRO A 257 -4.93 -43.22 39.93
C PRO A 257 -5.51 -44.63 40.14
N SER A 258 -5.33 -45.52 39.15
CA SER A 258 -5.94 -46.85 39.12
C SER A 258 -5.61 -47.75 40.34
N ASN A 259 -4.47 -47.50 41.01
CA ASN A 259 -3.97 -48.27 42.15
C ASN A 259 -3.99 -47.48 43.47
N PHE A 260 -4.90 -46.50 43.61
CA PHE A 260 -4.94 -45.66 44.80
C PHE A 260 -5.42 -46.45 46.04
N ALA A 261 -4.63 -46.46 47.11
CA ALA A 261 -4.88 -47.29 48.30
C ALA A 261 -6.03 -46.79 49.22
N PHE A 262 -6.59 -45.61 48.91
CA PHE A 262 -7.58 -44.93 49.75
C PHE A 262 -8.84 -44.57 48.97
N LYS A 263 -10.00 -44.56 49.63
CA LYS A 263 -11.25 -44.02 49.11
C LYS A 263 -11.44 -42.59 49.62
N PRO A 264 -11.41 -41.57 48.76
CA PRO A 264 -11.67 -40.20 49.18
C PRO A 264 -13.15 -40.00 49.48
N ARG A 265 -13.43 -39.32 50.60
CA ARG A 265 -14.78 -38.90 51.00
C ARG A 265 -14.73 -37.46 51.47
N PHE A 266 -15.76 -36.69 51.14
CA PHE A 266 -15.96 -35.37 51.73
C PHE A 266 -16.43 -35.52 53.19
N THR A 267 -15.86 -34.73 54.10
CA THR A 267 -16.29 -34.70 55.50
C THR A 267 -17.72 -34.19 55.64
N ASP A 268 -18.14 -33.26 54.76
CA ASP A 268 -19.47 -32.66 54.73
C ASP A 268 -20.10 -32.74 53.34
N GLU A 269 -21.42 -32.94 53.24
CA GLU A 269 -22.12 -32.93 51.96
C GLU A 269 -22.08 -31.55 51.27
N ARG A 270 -21.97 -30.47 52.07
CA ARG A 270 -21.80 -29.10 51.57
C ARG A 270 -20.44 -28.86 50.93
N SER A 271 -19.40 -29.62 51.33
CA SER A 271 -18.06 -29.47 50.76
C SER A 271 -17.91 -30.20 49.42
N ALA A 272 -18.86 -31.06 49.07
CA ALA A 272 -18.94 -31.77 47.78
C ALA A 272 -19.49 -30.93 46.63
N LYS A 273 -20.03 -29.73 46.92
CA LYS A 273 -20.61 -28.80 45.95
C LYS A 273 -19.91 -27.45 45.97
N ILE A 274 -19.94 -26.74 44.85
CA ILE A 274 -19.39 -25.41 44.70
C ILE A 274 -20.27 -24.55 43.79
N ASP A 275 -20.46 -23.30 44.18
CA ASP A 275 -21.16 -22.30 43.38
C ASP A 275 -20.12 -21.49 42.62
N ILE A 276 -20.28 -21.38 41.30
CA ILE A 276 -19.30 -20.77 40.41
C ILE A 276 -19.94 -19.70 39.56
N LYS A 277 -19.32 -18.52 39.52
CA LYS A 277 -19.66 -17.45 38.58
C LYS A 277 -18.65 -17.41 37.44
N ILE A 278 -19.13 -17.61 36.22
CA ILE A 278 -18.30 -17.57 35.02
C ILE A 278 -18.83 -16.55 34.01
N GLN A 279 -17.92 -16.03 33.19
CA GLN A 279 -18.23 -15.15 32.07
C GLN A 279 -17.85 -15.85 30.77
N GLY A 280 -18.74 -15.83 29.77
CA GLY A 280 -18.46 -16.39 28.45
C GLY A 280 -19.49 -15.99 27.39
N PRO A 281 -19.41 -16.59 26.20
CA PRO A 281 -20.34 -16.30 25.10
C PRO A 281 -21.78 -16.65 25.49
N VAL A 282 -22.76 -15.98 24.85
CA VAL A 282 -24.19 -16.26 25.08
C VAL A 282 -24.56 -17.64 24.51
N LEU A 283 -24.57 -18.64 25.38
CA LEU A 283 -25.17 -19.95 25.17
C LEU A 283 -26.62 -20.00 25.67
N SER A 284 -27.45 -20.78 24.99
CA SER A 284 -28.81 -21.14 25.41
C SER A 284 -28.80 -22.07 26.63
N ASP A 285 -27.82 -22.97 26.70
CA ASP A 285 -27.67 -23.97 27.76
C ASP A 285 -26.55 -23.60 28.72
N LEU A 286 -26.64 -24.09 29.96
CA LEU A 286 -25.58 -23.92 30.97
C LEU A 286 -24.30 -24.65 30.53
N PRO A 287 -23.13 -24.00 30.55
CA PRO A 287 -21.88 -24.63 30.13
C PRO A 287 -21.49 -25.75 31.08
N LYS A 288 -20.96 -26.85 30.51
CA LYS A 288 -20.52 -28.03 31.27
C LYS A 288 -19.17 -27.74 31.92
N ILE A 289 -19.19 -27.40 33.20
CA ILE A 289 -17.97 -27.23 34.01
C ILE A 289 -17.67 -28.55 34.74
N LEU A 290 -16.39 -28.95 34.75
CA LEU A 290 -15.92 -30.06 35.57
C LEU A 290 -15.06 -29.52 36.71
N ALA A 291 -15.45 -29.80 37.94
CA ALA A 291 -14.66 -29.55 39.14
C ALA A 291 -14.10 -30.88 39.65
N TYR A 292 -12.79 -30.94 39.90
CA TYR A 292 -12.15 -32.15 40.42
C TYR A 292 -11.01 -31.86 41.40
N ILE A 293 -10.81 -32.77 42.35
CA ILE A 293 -9.63 -32.81 43.21
C ILE A 293 -8.66 -33.84 42.62
N ASP A 294 -7.42 -33.40 42.37
CA ASP A 294 -6.39 -34.22 41.74
C ASP A 294 -5.50 -34.89 42.80
N LEU A 295 -5.72 -36.18 43.01
CA LEU A 295 -4.97 -37.00 43.96
C LEU A 295 -3.82 -37.78 43.29
N THR A 296 -3.48 -37.46 42.03
CA THR A 296 -2.40 -38.17 41.31
C THR A 296 -1.00 -37.66 41.68
N ALA A 297 -0.90 -36.44 42.20
CA ALA A 297 0.37 -35.78 42.44
C ALA A 297 1.07 -36.18 43.76
N ARG A 298 0.34 -36.75 44.74
CA ARG A 298 0.90 -37.16 46.03
C ARG A 298 0.33 -38.51 46.49
N PRO A 299 1.15 -39.38 47.10
CA PRO A 299 0.63 -40.53 47.85
C PRO A 299 -0.13 -39.98 49.06
N GLY A 300 -1.45 -40.14 49.05
CA GLY A 300 -2.32 -39.60 50.10
C GLY A 300 -1.99 -40.17 51.48
N THR A 301 -1.96 -39.31 52.50
CA THR A 301 -1.86 -39.74 53.90
C THR A 301 -3.24 -40.13 54.43
N PRO A 302 -3.39 -41.23 55.18
CA PRO A 302 -4.66 -41.58 55.79
C PRO A 302 -5.12 -40.49 56.76
N GLY A 303 -6.41 -40.18 56.75
CA GLY A 303 -7.01 -39.15 57.62
C GLY A 303 -7.46 -37.89 56.86
N LEU A 304 -7.56 -36.78 57.61
CA LEU A 304 -8.01 -35.48 57.10
C LEU A 304 -6.89 -34.80 56.30
N ASN A 305 -7.15 -34.54 55.03
CA ASN A 305 -6.27 -33.78 54.14
C ASN A 305 -6.99 -32.55 53.60
N VAL A 306 -6.24 -31.49 53.35
CA VAL A 306 -6.74 -30.28 52.69
C VAL A 306 -6.21 -30.28 51.27
N GLU A 307 -7.11 -30.34 50.30
CA GLU A 307 -6.75 -30.43 48.88
C GLU A 307 -7.40 -29.31 48.06
N SER A 308 -6.73 -28.93 46.98
CA SER A 308 -7.21 -27.87 46.08
C SER A 308 -8.09 -28.42 44.95
N VAL A 309 -9.23 -27.76 44.73
CA VAL A 309 -10.17 -28.05 43.65
C VAL A 309 -9.67 -27.40 42.37
N LYS A 310 -9.45 -28.22 41.34
CA LYS A 310 -9.14 -27.80 39.98
C LYS A 310 -10.44 -27.69 39.19
N LEU A 311 -10.58 -26.58 38.46
CA LEU A 311 -11.71 -26.33 37.57
C LEU A 311 -11.25 -26.48 36.12
N GLN A 312 -11.97 -27.28 35.36
CA GLN A 312 -11.81 -27.37 33.91
C GLN A 312 -12.94 -26.59 33.26
N LEU A 313 -12.59 -25.41 32.76
CA LEU A 313 -13.48 -24.53 32.02
C LEU A 313 -13.35 -24.79 30.51
N PRO A 314 -14.44 -24.67 29.74
CA PRO A 314 -14.35 -24.69 28.28
C PRO A 314 -13.48 -23.53 27.77
N ARG A 315 -12.85 -23.74 26.60
CA ARG A 315 -12.12 -22.66 25.90
C ARG A 315 -13.12 -21.52 25.68
N GLU A 316 -12.74 -20.28 26.00
CA GLU A 316 -13.55 -19.04 25.94
C GLU A 316 -14.30 -18.61 27.22
N PHE A 317 -14.32 -19.43 28.28
CA PHE A 317 -14.94 -19.04 29.55
C PHE A 317 -13.90 -18.59 30.60
N LEU A 318 -14.23 -17.53 31.35
CA LEU A 318 -13.41 -16.96 32.42
C LEU A 318 -14.12 -17.09 33.76
N LEU A 319 -13.36 -17.43 34.81
CA LEU A 319 -13.86 -17.43 36.19
C LEU A 319 -13.85 -16.00 36.75
N LEU A 320 -14.99 -15.54 37.28
CA LEU A 320 -15.11 -14.18 37.82
C LEU A 320 -14.85 -14.08 39.33
N GLU A 321 -15.00 -15.18 40.07
CA GLU A 321 -14.91 -15.18 41.53
C GLU A 321 -13.87 -16.19 42.02
N GLU A 322 -12.93 -15.72 42.85
CA GLU A 322 -11.97 -16.57 43.55
C GLU A 322 -12.67 -17.30 44.70
N ILE A 323 -13.35 -18.39 44.39
CA ILE A 323 -13.95 -19.24 45.43
C ILE A 323 -12.84 -19.96 46.18
N ALA A 324 -13.01 -20.14 47.49
CA ALA A 324 -12.13 -20.93 48.34
C ALA A 324 -11.86 -22.31 47.70
N ARG A 325 -10.66 -22.46 47.12
CA ARG A 325 -10.28 -23.64 46.33
C ARG A 325 -9.91 -24.82 47.22
N GLU A 326 -9.77 -24.64 48.52
CA GLU A 326 -9.36 -25.67 49.45
C GLU A 326 -10.57 -26.38 50.05
N ARG A 327 -10.55 -27.72 50.02
CA ARG A 327 -11.56 -28.59 50.61
C ARG A 327 -10.91 -29.61 51.51
N THR A 328 -11.50 -29.80 52.68
CA THR A 328 -11.11 -30.88 53.59
C THR A 328 -11.74 -32.18 53.12
N ILE A 329 -10.89 -33.17 52.89
CA ILE A 329 -11.26 -34.50 52.43
C ILE A 329 -10.69 -35.55 53.39
N GLU A 330 -11.42 -36.65 53.56
CA GLU A 330 -11.01 -37.78 54.36
C GLU A 330 -10.59 -38.93 53.43
N LEU A 331 -9.37 -39.44 53.62
CA LEU A 331 -8.85 -40.59 52.87
C LEU A 331 -8.97 -41.86 53.73
N ILE A 332 -9.91 -42.73 53.36
CA ILE A 332 -10.19 -43.99 54.10
C ILE A 332 -9.46 -45.15 53.43
N PRO A 333 -8.65 -45.96 54.15
CA PRO A 333 -7.99 -47.14 53.56
C PRO A 333 -9.01 -48.13 52.99
N LEU A 334 -8.76 -48.63 51.78
CA LEU A 334 -9.70 -49.55 51.10
C LEU A 334 -9.96 -50.85 51.89
N GLU A 335 -9.03 -51.27 52.76
CA GLU A 335 -9.20 -52.46 53.62
C GLU A 335 -10.23 -52.26 54.74
N ALA A 336 -10.49 -51.02 55.18
CA ALA A 336 -11.42 -50.74 56.28
C ALA A 336 -12.90 -50.70 55.85
N ALA A 337 -13.20 -50.54 54.55
CA ALA A 337 -14.56 -50.41 54.05
C ALA A 337 -15.39 -51.71 54.07
N LYS A 338 -14.76 -52.87 54.33
CA LYS A 338 -15.45 -54.18 54.39
C LYS A 338 -16.01 -54.56 55.77
N LYS A 339 -15.82 -53.75 56.83
CA LYS A 339 -16.15 -54.16 58.21
C LYS A 339 -17.42 -53.57 58.83
N THR A 340 -18.20 -52.73 58.14
CA THR A 340 -19.38 -52.04 58.73
C THR A 340 -20.71 -52.29 58.03
N THR A 341 -20.89 -53.44 57.37
CA THR A 341 -22.22 -53.93 56.98
C THR A 341 -22.33 -55.45 57.22
N GLY A 342 -22.92 -55.83 58.36
CA GLY A 342 -23.35 -57.19 58.69
C GLY A 342 -24.47 -57.10 59.75
N PRO A 343 -25.61 -57.77 59.56
CA PRO A 343 -26.92 -57.27 60.01
C PRO A 343 -27.35 -57.68 61.43
N LEU A 344 -28.29 -56.90 61.95
CA LEU A 344 -29.17 -57.21 63.07
C LEU A 344 -29.95 -58.51 62.84
N GLY A 345 -29.95 -59.39 63.85
CA GLY A 345 -31.11 -60.19 64.28
C GLY A 345 -31.40 -61.52 63.56
N ALA A 346 -31.34 -62.63 64.30
CA ALA A 346 -32.55 -63.30 64.79
C ALA A 346 -32.18 -64.44 65.77
N ALA A 347 -32.90 -64.45 66.89
CA ALA A 347 -32.82 -65.39 68.00
C ALA A 347 -33.47 -66.76 67.65
N PRO A 348 -33.64 -67.63 68.66
CA PRO A 348 -34.95 -68.21 68.92
C PRO A 348 -35.70 -67.45 70.01
#